data_AF-A0A3A0C2B8-F1
#
_entry.id   AF-A0A3A0C2B8-F1
#
_cell.length_a   1.000
_cell.length_b   1.000
_cell.length_c   1.000
_cell.angle_alpha   90.00
_cell.angle_beta   90.00
_cell.angle_gamma   90.00
#
_symmetry.space_group_name_H-M   'P 1'
#
loop_
_entity.id
_entity.type
_entity.pdbx_description
1 polymer ?
#
loop_
_entity_poly.entity_id
_entity_poly.type
_entity_poly.pdbx_seq_one_letter_code
_entity_poly.pdbx_strand_id
1 'polypeptide(L)'
;MAKKLISINLDPIVAARVDTKTPHYWDIKRRRVIRGADEEDSGRRVLIDTIPLRTLRKLVTNFRGIVDSSDHKAIDEVLKGGLDKLPKLFEKRPDLDKTWRKQAGPELAKAAVDWLALQGIEKFSPTGDMSRYLARGRKRARDEEE
;
A
#
# COMPACT_ATOMS: atom_id res chain seq x y z
N MET A 1 15.10 -21.27 -21.71
CA MET A 1 15.43 -20.76 -20.36
C MET A 1 14.26 -19.93 -19.85
N ALA A 2 13.57 -20.34 -18.79
CA ALA A 2 12.53 -19.51 -18.18
C ALA A 2 13.20 -18.24 -17.62
N LYS A 3 12.87 -17.05 -18.14
CA LYS A 3 13.31 -15.79 -17.56
C LYS A 3 12.79 -15.75 -16.11
N LYS A 4 13.69 -15.86 -15.14
CA LYS A 4 13.35 -15.83 -13.71
C LYS A 4 12.61 -14.54 -13.41
N LEU A 5 11.37 -14.64 -12.94
CA LEU A 5 10.56 -13.48 -12.59
C LEU A 5 11.30 -12.66 -11.52
N ILE A 6 11.23 -11.34 -11.66
CA ILE A 6 11.80 -10.41 -10.69
C ILE A 6 10.94 -10.45 -9.43
N SER A 7 11.54 -10.64 -8.25
CA SER A 7 10.81 -10.52 -6.98
C SER A 7 10.69 -9.06 -6.55
N ILE A 8 9.49 -8.62 -6.16
CA ILE A 8 9.22 -7.26 -5.67
C ILE A 8 8.43 -7.33 -4.36
N ASN A 9 8.96 -6.72 -3.30
CA ASN A 9 8.24 -6.58 -2.05
C ASN A 9 7.23 -5.42 -2.15
N LEU A 10 5.95 -5.70 -1.90
CA LEU A 10 4.87 -4.72 -2.02
C LEU A 10 4.69 -3.86 -0.77
N ASP A 11 5.16 -4.28 0.40
CA ASP A 11 4.94 -3.54 1.67
C ASP A 11 5.44 -2.09 1.60
N PRO A 12 6.67 -1.82 1.10
CA PRO A 12 7.17 -0.45 1.01
C PRO A 12 6.42 0.39 -0.02
N ILE A 13 5.91 -0.23 -1.10
CA ILE A 13 5.14 0.47 -2.13
C ILE A 13 3.78 0.87 -1.55
N VAL A 14 3.11 -0.04 -0.85
CA VAL A 14 1.84 0.27 -0.17
C VAL A 14 2.04 1.37 0.88
N ALA A 15 3.10 1.30 1.69
CA ALA A 15 3.41 2.34 2.67
C ALA A 15 3.61 3.71 2.00
N ALA A 16 4.40 3.77 0.93
CA ALA A 16 4.62 4.98 0.13
C ALA A 16 3.33 5.54 -0.46
N ARG A 17 2.43 4.67 -0.93
CA ARG A 17 1.14 5.07 -1.49
C ARG A 17 0.18 5.62 -0.43
N VAL A 18 0.33 5.25 0.84
CA VAL A 18 -0.47 5.76 1.96
C VAL A 18 0.12 7.05 2.55
N ASP A 19 1.44 7.25 2.47
CA ASP A 19 2.08 8.50 2.90
C ASP A 19 1.83 9.62 1.89
N THR A 20 0.77 10.38 2.12
CA THR A 20 0.35 11.51 1.30
C THR A 20 1.23 12.77 1.44
N LYS A 21 2.17 12.78 2.38
CA LYS A 21 2.97 13.97 2.70
C LYS A 21 4.39 13.88 2.15
N THR A 22 5.00 12.70 2.19
CA THR A 22 6.38 12.53 1.73
C THR A 22 6.42 12.00 0.29
N PRO A 23 7.17 12.64 -0.63
CA PRO A 23 7.43 12.04 -1.94
C PRO A 23 8.26 10.77 -1.79
N HIS A 24 7.83 9.73 -2.48
CA HIS A 24 8.51 8.43 -2.55
C HIS A 24 8.82 8.10 -4.00
N TYR A 25 9.99 7.51 -4.22
CA TYR A 25 10.47 7.16 -5.54
C TYR A 25 10.78 5.67 -5.61
N TRP A 26 10.46 5.06 -6.73
CA TRP A 26 10.92 3.72 -7.07
C TRP A 26 12.25 3.79 -7.83
N ASP A 27 13.28 3.17 -7.27
CA ASP A 27 14.55 2.95 -7.95
C ASP A 27 14.44 1.67 -8.79
N ILE A 28 14.37 1.82 -10.11
CA ILE A 28 14.22 0.70 -11.04
C ILE A 28 15.42 -0.25 -10.99
N LYS A 29 16.64 0.29 -10.82
CA LYS A 29 17.87 -0.52 -10.82
C LYS A 29 17.96 -1.35 -9.53
N ARG A 30 17.74 -0.72 -8.38
CA ARG A 30 17.84 -1.36 -7.06
C ARG A 30 16.55 -2.05 -6.63
N ARG A 31 15.44 -1.84 -7.35
CA ARG A 31 14.10 -2.41 -7.08
C ARG A 31 13.63 -2.14 -5.66
N ARG A 32 13.77 -0.88 -5.23
CA ARG A 32 13.40 -0.46 -3.88
C ARG A 32 12.73 0.91 -3.89
N VAL A 33 11.97 1.17 -2.84
CA VAL A 33 11.43 2.51 -2.55
C VAL A 33 12.50 3.35 -1.86
N ILE A 34 12.65 4.59 -2.30
CA ILE A 34 13.52 5.62 -1.74
C ILE A 34 12.62 6.78 -1.30
N ARG A 35 12.89 7.35 -0.12
CA ARG A 35 12.12 8.45 0.45
C ARG A 35 12.85 9.78 0.22
N GLY A 36 12.13 10.83 -0.16
CA GLY A 36 12.67 12.19 -0.24
C GLY A 36 13.41 12.55 -1.53
N ALA A 37 13.95 13.77 -1.57
CA ALA A 37 14.78 14.30 -2.66
C ALA A 37 16.24 13.90 -2.43
N ASP A 38 16.54 12.61 -2.57
CA ASP A 38 17.92 12.15 -2.47
C ASP A 38 18.63 12.57 -3.78
N GLU A 39 19.21 13.77 -3.82
CA GLU A 39 19.64 14.48 -5.05
C GLU A 39 20.81 13.82 -5.83
N GLU A 40 21.36 12.70 -5.39
CA GLU A 40 22.65 12.20 -5.92
C GLU A 40 22.64 10.86 -6.69
N ASP A 41 21.52 10.15 -6.90
CA ASP A 41 21.56 9.01 -7.83
C ASP A 41 21.14 9.44 -9.24
N SER A 42 22.09 9.34 -10.17
CA SER A 42 21.95 9.27 -11.63
C SER A 42 21.10 8.07 -12.14
N GLY A 43 20.25 7.49 -11.29
CA GLY A 43 19.32 6.42 -11.62
C GLY A 43 17.98 6.96 -12.11
N ARG A 44 17.38 6.28 -13.10
CA ARG A 44 16.00 6.54 -13.52
C ARG A 44 15.06 6.18 -12.34
N ARG A 45 14.61 7.21 -11.63
CA ARG A 45 13.67 7.12 -10.51
C ARG A 45 12.28 7.52 -10.98
N VAL A 46 11.26 6.86 -10.46
CA VAL A 46 9.86 7.12 -10.81
C VAL A 46 9.11 7.49 -9.54
N LEU A 47 8.38 8.61 -9.57
CA LEU A 47 7.54 9.02 -8.44
C LEU A 47 6.41 7.99 -8.22
N ILE A 48 6.25 7.56 -6.97
CA ILE A 48 5.15 6.70 -6.55
C ILE A 48 3.94 7.58 -6.28
N ASP A 49 2.89 7.41 -7.08
CA ASP A 49 1.64 8.13 -6.86
C ASP A 49 0.99 7.70 -5.56
N THR A 50 0.63 8.66 -4.72
CA THR A 50 -0.14 8.40 -3.50
C THR A 50 -1.58 8.03 -3.84
N ILE A 51 -2.23 7.26 -2.98
CA ILE A 51 -3.66 6.97 -3.10
C ILE A 51 -4.45 8.28 -3.06
N PRO A 52 -5.45 8.47 -3.94
CA PRO A 52 -6.30 9.66 -3.90
C PRO A 52 -6.89 9.87 -2.50
N LEU A 53 -6.82 11.09 -1.98
CA LEU A 53 -7.27 11.43 -0.62
C LEU A 53 -8.72 10.99 -0.35
N ARG A 54 -9.59 11.09 -1.36
CA ARG A 54 -10.99 10.63 -1.28
C ARG A 54 -11.09 9.13 -1.03
N THR A 55 -10.29 8.33 -1.72
CA THR A 55 -10.24 6.86 -1.55
C THR A 55 -9.68 6.50 -0.18
N LEU A 56 -8.56 7.13 0.21
CA LEU A 56 -7.96 6.88 1.52
C LEU A 56 -8.92 7.26 2.67
N ARG A 57 -9.62 8.40 2.56
CA ARG A 57 -10.65 8.81 3.52
C ARG A 57 -11.79 7.78 3.59
N LYS A 58 -12.25 7.26 2.46
CA LYS A 58 -13.29 6.22 2.43
C LYS A 58 -12.84 4.95 3.13
N LEU A 59 -11.60 4.50 2.87
CA LEU A 59 -11.02 3.33 3.54
C LEU A 59 -10.96 3.53 5.06
N VAL A 60 -10.45 4.67 5.54
CA VAL A 60 -10.36 4.97 6.98
C VAL A 60 -11.75 5.10 7.62
N THR A 61 -12.73 5.65 6.90
CA THR A 61 -14.12 5.73 7.37
C THR A 61 -14.75 4.33 7.51
N ASN A 62 -14.52 3.44 6.54
CA ASN A 62 -14.97 2.05 6.62
C ASN A 62 -14.27 1.31 7.75
N PHE A 63 -12.98 1.55 7.96
CA PHE A 63 -12.20 0.98 9.06
C PHE A 63 -12.78 1.36 10.42
N ARG A 64 -13.17 2.62 10.61
CA ARG A 64 -13.90 3.08 11.80
C ARG A 64 -15.13 2.23 12.10
N GLY A 65 -15.87 1.82 11.07
CA GLY A 65 -17.10 1.04 11.21
C GLY A 65 -16.90 -0.42 11.64
N ILE A 66 -15.66 -0.93 11.61
CA ILE A 66 -15.36 -2.33 11.94
C ILE A 66 -14.48 -2.51 13.19
N VAL A 67 -13.92 -1.42 13.73
CA VAL A 67 -13.14 -1.47 14.96
C VAL A 67 -14.02 -1.23 16.18
N ASP A 68 -13.49 -1.63 17.34
CA ASP A 68 -14.15 -1.43 18.62
C ASP A 68 -14.38 0.06 18.92
N SER A 69 -15.46 0.35 19.63
CA SER A 69 -15.86 1.71 20.00
C SER A 69 -14.79 2.46 20.79
N SER A 70 -13.97 1.74 21.58
CA SER A 70 -12.82 2.31 22.30
C SER A 70 -11.76 2.92 21.38
N ASP A 71 -11.67 2.45 20.13
CA ASP A 71 -10.68 2.92 19.15
C ASP A 71 -11.24 3.97 18.18
N HIS A 72 -12.54 4.24 18.21
CA HIS A 72 -13.18 5.23 17.32
C HIS A 72 -12.57 6.60 17.47
N LYS A 73 -12.22 7.01 18.70
CA LYS A 73 -11.61 8.32 18.96
C LYS A 73 -10.28 8.48 18.23
N ALA A 74 -9.41 7.46 18.25
CA ALA A 74 -8.12 7.52 17.60
C ALA A 74 -8.25 7.61 16.07
N ILE A 75 -9.24 6.92 15.49
CA ILE A 75 -9.51 6.98 14.05
C ILE A 75 -10.16 8.32 13.66
N ASP A 76 -11.07 8.84 14.48
CA ASP A 76 -11.71 10.14 14.27
C ASP A 76 -10.70 11.29 14.30
N GLU A 77 -9.68 11.20 15.17
CA GLU A 77 -8.56 12.14 15.18
C GLU A 77 -7.76 12.12 13.87
N VAL A 78 -7.60 10.96 13.23
CA VAL A 78 -6.97 10.86 11.91
C VAL A 78 -7.88 11.43 10.82
N LEU A 79 -9.18 11.11 10.84
CA LEU A 79 -10.15 11.60 9.85
C LEU A 79 -10.31 13.13 9.89
N LYS A 80 -10.27 13.73 11.09
CA LYS A 80 -10.39 15.19 11.29
C LYS A 80 -9.05 15.91 11.18
N GLY A 81 -7.99 15.32 11.73
CA GLY A 81 -6.70 15.96 11.92
C GLY A 81 -5.69 15.73 10.79
N GLY A 82 -6.02 14.92 9.78
CA GLY A 82 -5.18 14.65 8.60
C GLY A 82 -4.84 13.17 8.44
N LEU A 83 -5.02 12.64 7.21
CA LEU A 83 -4.74 11.25 6.88
C LEU A 83 -3.24 10.92 6.90
N ASP A 84 -2.39 11.94 6.90
CA ASP A 84 -0.94 11.83 7.10
C ASP A 84 -0.56 11.30 8.50
N LYS A 85 -1.48 11.37 9.47
CA LYS A 85 -1.27 10.81 10.81
C LYS A 85 -1.51 9.31 10.88
N LEU A 86 -2.10 8.71 9.84
CA LEU A 86 -2.46 7.30 9.80
C LEU A 86 -1.25 6.37 10.00
N PRO A 87 -0.09 6.56 9.33
CA PRO A 87 1.08 5.71 9.58
C PRO A 87 1.56 5.77 11.03
N LYS A 88 1.58 6.98 11.62
CA LYS A 88 1.99 7.19 13.02
C LYS A 88 1.01 6.55 14.02
N LEU A 89 -0.28 6.46 13.68
CA LEU A 89 -1.25 5.70 14.47
C LEU A 89 -0.89 4.21 14.48
N PHE A 90 -0.62 3.65 13.31
CA PHE A 90 -0.28 2.23 13.15
C PHE A 90 1.06 1.83 13.79
N GLU A 91 2.05 2.73 13.78
CA GLU A 91 3.30 2.55 14.54
C GLU A 91 3.04 2.41 16.05
N LYS A 92 2.10 3.19 16.59
CA LYS A 92 1.75 3.18 18.03
C LYS A 92 0.79 2.05 18.40
N ARG A 93 -0.04 1.61 17.45
CA ARG A 93 -1.10 0.60 17.63
C ARG A 93 -0.97 -0.48 16.55
N PRO A 94 -0.02 -1.43 16.70
CA PRO A 94 0.17 -2.52 15.75
C PRO A 94 -1.05 -3.44 15.62
N ASP A 95 -1.87 -3.50 16.66
CA ASP A 95 -3.16 -4.19 16.66
C ASP A 95 -4.15 -3.57 15.66
N LEU A 96 -4.22 -2.23 15.61
CA LEU A 96 -5.02 -1.50 14.63
C LEU A 96 -4.43 -1.65 13.22
N ASP A 97 -3.11 -1.62 13.07
CA ASP A 97 -2.45 -1.88 11.78
C ASP A 97 -2.85 -3.25 11.21
N LYS A 98 -2.83 -4.30 12.06
CA LYS A 98 -3.22 -5.64 11.64
C LYS A 98 -4.67 -5.70 11.15
N THR A 99 -5.59 -5.04 11.85
CA THR A 99 -7.01 -5.01 11.46
C THR A 99 -7.22 -4.17 10.20
N TRP A 100 -6.54 -3.03 10.10
CA TRP A 100 -6.53 -2.18 8.92
C TRP A 100 -6.05 -2.95 7.69
N ARG A 101 -4.89 -3.62 7.79
CA ARG A 101 -4.35 -4.45 6.70
C ARG A 101 -5.29 -5.56 6.29
N LYS A 102 -6.04 -6.17 7.21
CA LYS A 102 -7.04 -7.18 6.84
C LYS A 102 -8.18 -6.60 6.00
N GLN A 103 -8.61 -5.37 6.30
CA GLN A 103 -9.74 -4.71 5.64
C GLN A 103 -9.32 -4.00 4.35
N ALA A 104 -8.31 -3.12 4.40
CA ALA A 104 -7.85 -2.32 3.28
C ALA A 104 -6.77 -3.03 2.44
N GLY A 105 -6.07 -4.02 2.99
CA GLY A 105 -4.94 -4.70 2.34
C GLY A 105 -5.20 -5.22 0.92
N PRO A 106 -6.36 -5.83 0.59
CA PRO A 106 -6.67 -6.23 -0.78
C PRO A 106 -6.69 -5.06 -1.76
N GLU A 107 -7.33 -3.95 -1.40
CA GLU A 107 -7.42 -2.76 -2.25
C GLU A 107 -6.06 -2.07 -2.37
N LEU A 108 -5.33 -1.96 -1.25
CA LEU A 108 -3.99 -1.37 -1.20
C LEU A 108 -2.96 -2.17 -2.02
N ALA A 109 -2.96 -3.50 -1.87
CA ALA A 109 -2.08 -4.37 -2.61
C ALA A 109 -2.38 -4.33 -4.11
N LYS A 110 -3.66 -4.33 -4.50
CA LYS A 110 -4.06 -4.19 -5.90
C LYS A 110 -3.59 -2.85 -6.47
N ALA A 111 -3.82 -1.74 -5.76
CA ALA A 111 -3.38 -0.42 -6.19
C ALA A 111 -1.86 -0.33 -6.37
N ALA A 112 -1.08 -1.04 -5.56
CA ALA A 112 0.37 -1.12 -5.72
C ALA A 112 0.78 -1.91 -6.98
N VAL A 113 0.09 -3.01 -7.29
CA VAL A 113 0.33 -3.80 -8.52
C VAL A 113 -0.09 -3.00 -9.76
N ASP A 114 -1.26 -2.38 -9.75
CA ASP A 114 -1.76 -1.57 -10.88
C ASP A 114 -0.78 -0.42 -11.17
N TRP A 115 -0.24 0.22 -10.14
CA TRP A 115 0.78 1.24 -10.31
C TRP A 115 2.08 0.69 -10.90
N LEU A 116 2.56 -0.48 -10.47
CA LEU A 116 3.73 -1.14 -11.07
C LEU A 116 3.50 -1.44 -12.55
N ALA A 117 2.29 -1.86 -12.93
CA ALA A 117 1.91 -2.11 -14.32
C ALA A 117 1.94 -0.82 -15.16
N LEU A 118 1.49 0.32 -14.61
CA LEU A 118 1.61 1.64 -15.26
C LEU A 118 3.07 2.03 -15.53
N GLN A 119 4.03 1.50 -14.75
CA GLN A 119 5.46 1.70 -14.97
C GLN A 119 6.07 0.68 -15.95
N GLY A 120 5.27 -0.19 -16.56
CA GLY A 120 5.71 -1.26 -17.47
C GLY A 120 6.22 -2.51 -16.76
N ILE A 121 6.00 -2.64 -15.44
CA ILE A 121 6.44 -3.80 -14.65
C ILE A 121 5.27 -4.80 -14.54
N GLU A 122 5.08 -5.61 -15.58
CA GLU A 122 3.96 -6.55 -15.66
C GLU A 122 4.29 -7.97 -15.15
N LYS A 123 5.55 -8.40 -15.32
CA LYS A 123 6.00 -9.77 -15.01
C LYS A 123 6.93 -9.79 -13.81
N PHE A 124 6.36 -9.94 -12.62
CA PHE A 124 7.10 -10.03 -11.37
C PHE A 124 6.45 -11.00 -10.38
N SER A 125 7.21 -11.43 -9.38
CA SER A 125 6.75 -12.23 -8.25
C SER A 125 6.54 -11.32 -7.03
N PRO A 126 5.29 -11.06 -6.59
CA PRO A 126 5.03 -10.20 -5.44
C PRO A 126 5.41 -10.91 -4.13
N THR A 127 6.13 -10.21 -3.26
CA THR A 127 6.54 -10.68 -1.92
C THR A 127 6.12 -9.67 -0.84
N GLY A 128 6.37 -10.02 0.43
CA GLY A 128 5.95 -9.23 1.59
C GLY A 128 4.61 -9.66 2.17
N ASP A 129 4.15 -8.94 3.20
CA ASP A 129 2.87 -9.22 3.84
C ASP A 129 1.68 -8.86 2.93
N MET A 130 1.83 -7.79 2.15
CA MET A 130 0.82 -7.31 1.21
C MET A 130 0.58 -8.27 0.05
N SER A 131 1.57 -9.07 -0.36
CA SER A 131 1.38 -10.04 -1.44
C SER A 131 0.36 -11.14 -1.09
N ARG A 132 0.15 -11.43 0.19
CA ARG A 132 -0.85 -12.40 0.66
C ARG A 132 -2.28 -12.00 0.29
N TYR A 133 -2.55 -10.70 0.14
CA TYR A 133 -3.88 -10.20 -0.23
C TYR A 133 -4.17 -10.31 -1.73
N LEU A 134 -3.14 -10.44 -2.57
CA LEU A 134 -3.31 -10.65 -4.02
C LEU A 134 -3.77 -12.08 -4.34
N ALA A 135 -3.28 -13.07 -3.59
CA ALA A 135 -3.64 -14.47 -3.78
C ALA A 135 -5.11 -14.76 -3.43
N ARG A 136 -5.69 -14.02 -2.48
CA ARG A 136 -7.08 -14.21 -2.02
C ARG A 136 -8.12 -13.71 -3.04
N GLY A 137 -7.79 -12.70 -3.85
CA GLY A 137 -8.67 -12.23 -4.92
C GLY A 137 -8.79 -13.21 -6.10
N ARG A 138 -7.69 -13.92 -6.44
CA ARG A 138 -7.70 -14.93 -7.51
C ARG A 138 -8.53 -16.17 -7.19
N LYS A 139 -8.68 -16.53 -5.92
CA LYS A 139 -9.51 -17.69 -5.53
C LYS A 139 -11.01 -17.37 -5.63
N ARG A 140 -11.44 -16.19 -5.18
CA ARG A 140 -12.84 -15.74 -5.33
C ARG A 140 -13.28 -15.54 -6.78
N ALA A 141 -12.41 -14.98 -7.63
CA ALA A 141 -12.75 -14.80 -9.04
C ALA A 141 -12.89 -16.13 -9.81
N ARG A 142 -12.22 -17.20 -9.36
CA ARG A 142 -12.35 -18.54 -9.95
C ARG A 142 -13.62 -19.25 -9.50
N ASP A 143 -14.08 -18.99 -8.28
CA ASP A 143 -15.31 -19.58 -7.72
C ASP A 143 -16.58 -18.81 -8.16
N GLU A 144 -16.45 -17.63 -8.79
CA GLU A 144 -17.57 -16.89 -9.41
C GLU A 144 -17.70 -17.17 -10.93
N GLU A 145 -16.77 -17.92 -11.52
CA GLU A 145 -16.81 -18.40 -12.92
C GLU A 145 -17.21 -19.88 -13.07
N GLU A 146 -17.51 -20.59 -11.96
CA GLU A 146 -18.13 -21.93 -11.92
C GLU A 146 -19.59 -21.86 -11.45
#